data_AF-A0A0B6Y2U2-F1
#
_entry.id   AF-A0A0B6Y2U2-F1
#
_cell.length_a   1.000
_cell.length_b   1.000
_cell.length_c   1.000
_cell.angle_alpha   90.00
_cell.angle_beta   90.00
_cell.angle_gamma   90.00
#
_symmetry.space_group_name_H-M   'P 1'
#
loop_
_entity.id
_entity.type
_entity.pdbx_description
1 polymer ?
#
loop_
_entity_poly.entity_id
_entity_poly.type
_entity_poly.pdbx_seq_one_letter_code
_entity_poly.pdbx_strand_id
1 'polypeptide(L)' 'VDNREDYYRFFCKGASEVVVKKCTYILDSNGIAQPFSTRDQEVVVSEIIEPMASDGLRTICLAYKDFVS' A
#
# COMPACT_ATOMS: atom_id res chain seq x y z
N VAL A 1 16.88 0.11 -31.88
CA VAL A 1 17.63 0.52 -30.68
C VAL A 1 16.60 0.64 -29.56
N ASP A 2 16.86 -0.02 -28.45
CA ASP A 2 15.93 -0.39 -27.36
C ASP A 2 15.08 0.80 -26.84
N ASN A 3 13.76 0.68 -26.92
CA ASN A 3 12.79 1.70 -26.47
C ASN A 3 12.35 1.37 -25.03
N ARG A 4 13.29 1.35 -24.08
CA ARG A 4 12.95 1.21 -22.66
C ARG A 4 12.54 2.57 -22.15
N GLU A 5 11.27 2.72 -21.79
CA GLU A 5 10.88 3.83 -20.93
C GLU A 5 11.57 3.62 -19.58
N ASP A 6 12.43 4.57 -19.21
CA ASP A 6 13.07 4.57 -17.91
C ASP A 6 12.00 4.83 -16.85
N TYR A 7 11.69 3.80 -16.05
CA TYR A 7 10.77 3.91 -14.93
C TYR A 7 11.50 3.65 -13.61
N TYR A 8 11.21 4.48 -12.62
CA TYR A 8 11.74 4.33 -11.26
C TYR A 8 10.64 3.86 -10.33
N ARG A 9 10.88 2.75 -9.62
CA ARG A 9 9.99 2.28 -8.55
C ARG A 9 10.50 2.72 -7.20
N PHE A 10 9.74 3.60 -6.55
CA PHE A 10 9.98 3.98 -5.16
C PHE A 10 9.25 3.02 -4.22
N PHE A 11 9.95 2.53 -3.20
CA PHE A 11 9.36 1.68 -2.16
C PHE A 11 9.32 2.44 -0.82
N CYS A 12 8.22 2.27 -0.09
CA CYS A 12 8.01 2.87 1.22
C CYS A 12 7.57 1.78 2.22
N LYS A 13 8.21 1.75 3.40
CA LYS A 13 7.76 0.97 4.55
C LYS A 13 7.51 1.88 5.73
N GLY A 14 6.53 1.57 6.56
CA GLY A 14 6.26 2.35 7.75
C GLY A 14 5.13 1.79 8.60
N ALA A 15 4.74 2.57 9.61
CA ALA A 15 3.56 2.29 10.41
C ALA A 15 2.34 2.13 9.49
N SER A 16 1.65 1.00 9.62
CA SER A 16 0.65 0.57 8.64
C SER A 16 -0.49 1.58 8.46
N GLU A 17 -0.96 2.14 9.56
CA GLU A 17 -2.01 3.14 9.65
C GLU A 17 -1.64 4.49 9.03
N VAL A 18 -0.34 4.79 8.92
CA VAL A 18 0.16 6.03 8.30
C VAL A 18 0.33 5.85 6.79
N VAL A 19 0.91 4.72 6.38
CA VAL A 19 1.19 4.46 4.96
C VAL A 19 -0.10 4.15 4.21
N VAL A 20 -1.01 3.36 4.77
CA VAL A 20 -2.32 3.03 4.17
C VAL A 20 -3.12 4.29 3.81
N LYS A 21 -3.14 5.29 4.70
CA LYS A 21 -3.82 6.58 4.46
C LYS A 21 -3.20 7.42 3.34
N LYS A 22 -2.00 7.07 2.87
CA LYS A 22 -1.32 7.71 1.73
C LYS A 22 -1.47 6.93 0.43
N CYS A 23 -2.01 5.70 0.48
CA CYS A 23 -2.20 4.85 -0.68
C CYS A 23 -3.55 5.13 -1.33
N THR A 24 -3.57 5.23 -2.66
CA THR A 24 -4.79 5.38 -3.46
C THR A 24 -5.18 4.10 -4.20
N TYR A 25 -4.31 3.09 -4.17
CA TYR A 25 -4.51 1.77 -4.78
C TYR A 25 -4.04 0.66 -3.84
N ILE A 26 -4.63 -0.52 -3.98
CA ILE A 26 -4.25 -1.76 -3.29
C ILE A 26 -4.11 -2.88 -4.34
N LEU A 27 -3.19 -3.80 -4.13
CA LEU A 27 -3.04 -4.95 -5.02
C LEU A 27 -4.02 -6.05 -4.62
N ASP A 28 -4.72 -6.61 -5.60
CA ASP A 28 -5.50 -7.83 -5.41
C ASP A 28 -4.61 -9.09 -5.41
N SER A 29 -5.23 -10.26 -5.28
CA SER A 29 -4.54 -11.55 -5.27
C SER A 29 -3.78 -11.88 -6.56
N ASN A 30 -4.11 -11.21 -7.67
CA ASN A 30 -3.45 -11.36 -8.96
C ASN A 30 -2.35 -10.31 -9.16
N GLY A 31 -2.12 -9.43 -8.18
CA GLY A 31 -1.17 -8.33 -8.27
C GLY A 31 -1.67 -7.16 -9.12
N ILE A 32 -2.99 -7.06 -9.36
CA ILE A 32 -3.58 -5.96 -10.12
C ILE A 32 -3.95 -4.84 -9.16
N ALA A 33 -3.55 -3.61 -9.50
CA ALA A 33 -3.88 -2.42 -8.72
C ALA A 33 -5.37 -2.08 -8.84
N GLN A 34 -6.08 -2.16 -7.72
CA GLN A 34 -7.48 -1.77 -7.58
C GLN A 34 -7.58 -0.42 -6.87
N PRO A 35 -8.57 0.42 -7.21
CA PRO A 35 -8.84 1.65 -6.47
C PRO A 35 -9.02 1.35 -4.98
N PHE A 36 -8.36 2.15 -4.14
CA PHE A 36 -8.40 1.98 -2.69
C PHE A 36 -9.00 3.23 -2.06
N SER A 37 -10.33 3.22 -1.92
CA SER A 37 -11.07 4.38 -1.46
C SER A 37 -10.79 4.68 0.02
N THR A 38 -11.09 5.90 0.47
CA THR A 38 -10.95 6.27 1.89
C THR A 38 -11.75 5.34 2.80
N ARG A 39 -12.94 4.88 2.36
CA ARG A 39 -13.74 3.90 3.09
C ARG A 39 -13.00 2.56 3.22
N ASP A 40 -12.40 2.08 2.13
CA ASP A 40 -11.67 0.81 2.16
C ASP A 40 -10.43 0.91 3.05
N GLN A 41 -9.75 2.07 3.04
CA GLN A 41 -8.63 2.36 3.94
C GLN A 41 -9.05 2.31 5.41
N GLU A 42 -10.21 2.89 5.76
CA GLU A 42 -10.76 2.86 7.11
C GLU A 42 -11.12 1.43 7.55
N VAL A 43 -11.70 0.62 6.63
CA VAL A 43 -11.98 -0.81 6.89
C VAL A 43 -10.69 -1.57 7.14
N VAL A 44 -9.63 -1.37 6.35
CA VAL A 44 -8.33 -2.03 6.59
C VAL A 44 -7.74 -1.62 7.94
N VAL A 45 -7.87 -0.35 8.33
CA VAL A 45 -7.36 0.10 9.63
C VAL A 45 -8.12 -0.54 10.78
N SER A 46 -9.45 -0.49 10.75
CA SER A 46 -10.32 -0.94 11.85
C SER A 46 -10.46 -2.46 11.95
N GLU A 47 -10.55 -3.17 10.83
CA GLU A 47 -10.83 -4.61 10.83
C GLU A 47 -9.57 -5.48 10.78
N ILE A 48 -8.41 -4.90 10.42
CA ILE A 48 -7.15 -5.64 10.25
C ILE A 48 -6.06 -5.07 11.14
N ILE A 49 -5.71 -3.80 10.96
CA ILE A 49 -4.54 -3.21 11.65
C ILE A 49 -4.76 -3.14 13.16
N GLU A 50 -5.91 -2.61 13.60
CA GLU A 50 -6.24 -2.45 15.02
C GLU A 50 -6.34 -3.79 15.76
N PRO A 51 -7.05 -4.83 15.26
CA PRO A 51 -7.07 -6.15 15.88
C PRO A 51 -5.68 -6.78 15.98
N MET A 52 -4.89 -6.75 14.89
CA MET A 52 -3.53 -7.30 14.91
C MET A 52 -2.65 -6.59 15.95
N ALA A 53 -2.76 -5.26 16.06
CA ALA A 53 -2.04 -4.49 17.07
C ALA A 53 -2.53 -4.80 18.50
N SER A 54 -3.83 -5.02 18.69
CA SER A 54 -4.41 -5.42 19.99
C SER A 54 -3.91 -6.78 20.46
N ASP A 55 -3.62 -7.69 19.52
CA ASP A 55 -2.98 -8.98 19.80
C ASP A 55 -1.46 -8.88 20.02
N GLY A 56 -0.92 -7.65 20.10
CA GLY A 56 0.49 -7.38 20.34
C GLY A 56 1.39 -7.59 19.11
N LEU A 57 0.81 -7.75 17.91
CA LEU A 57 1.58 -7.86 16.67
C LEU A 57 1.98 -6.47 16.15
N ARG A 58 3.17 -6.39 15.56
CA ARG A 58 3.63 -5.16 14.91
C ARG A 58 3.21 -5.16 13.44
N THR A 59 2.23 -4.33 13.10
CA THR A 59 1.78 -4.11 11.73
C THR A 59 2.70 -3.12 11.01
N ILE A 60 3.12 -3.48 9.79
CA ILE A 60 3.94 -2.66 8.91
C ILE A 60 3.31 -2.73 7.52
N CYS A 61 3.13 -1.58 6.88
CA CYS A 61 2.67 -1.52 5.49
C CYS A 61 3.87 -1.30 4.55
N LEU A 62 3.86 -2.04 3.44
CA LEU A 62 4.77 -1.86 2.31
C LEU A 62 3.96 -1.31 1.14
N ALA A 63 4.40 -0.19 0.58
CA ALA A 63 3.79 0.44 -0.58
C ALA A 63 4.86 0.77 -1.61
N TYR A 64 4.44 0.96 -2.86
CA TYR A 64 5.31 1.44 -3.92
C TYR A 64 4.62 2.48 -4.79
N LYS A 65 5.42 3.26 -5.51
CA LYS A 65 4.96 4.19 -6.54
C LYS A 65 5.93 4.16 -7.72
N ASP A 66 5.38 3.96 -8.90
CA ASP A 66 6.12 4.05 -10.15
C ASP A 66 6.15 5.50 -10.64
N PHE A 67 7.33 5.95 -11.05
CA PHE A 67 7.59 7.24 -11.65
C PHE A 67 8.13 7.03 -13.06
N VAL A 68 7.55 7.72 -14.04
CA VAL A 68 8.06 7.75 -15.41
C VAL A 68 9.12 8.86 -15.48
N SER A 69 10.29 8.55 -16.06
CA SER A 69 11.37 9.52 -16.28
C SER A 69 11.18 10.36 -17.54
#